data_AF-A0A399JF38-F1
#
_entry.id   AF-A0A399JF38-F1
#
_cell.length_a   1.000
_cell.length_b   1.000
_cell.length_c   1.000
_cell.angle_alpha   90.00
_cell.angle_beta   90.00
_cell.angle_gamma   90.00
#
_symmetry.space_group_name_H-M   'P 1'
#
loop_
_entity.id
_entity.type
_entity.pdbx_description
1 polymer ?
#
loop_
_entity_poly.entity_id
_entity_poly.type
_entity_poly.pdbx_seq_one_letter_code
_entity_poly.pdbx_strand_id
1 'polypeptide(L)'
;MDPPQEPLGPIPVALSTSSVYPLGPDHAFAVAKDLGYDGVEVMVTGNSLSRDGDQLHALVQRFGIPVTAIHAPTLLLTQQVWGGAWTKIQRSALLAHELGCDVVVVHPPFRWQGKYASGFEEGVRRANETYGVKIAVENMYRWRTSGNGREMYLPHWDPVPMDYEYVTWDFSHAAIGRVNSLEAVQALGERLTHVHLTDGNDSGTDEHLPPGRGTQPVAETLQFLAASGFTGGVAAEVSTRRYRKVPGELERVLGETLEFARTHLQRPAADQD
;
A
#
# COMPACT_ATOMS: atom_id res chain seq x y z
N MET A 1 4.86 31.42 22.18
CA MET A 1 5.51 30.11 22.31
C MET A 1 4.49 29.12 21.80
N ASP A 2 4.77 28.47 20.67
CA ASP A 2 3.97 27.31 20.28
C ASP A 2 4.13 26.24 21.36
N PRO A 3 3.06 25.51 21.70
CA PRO A 3 3.18 24.41 22.65
C PRO A 3 4.20 23.40 22.12
N PRO A 4 4.98 22.74 23.00
CA PRO A 4 5.88 21.67 22.59
C PRO A 4 5.06 20.61 21.85
N GLN A 5 5.45 20.30 20.61
CA GLN A 5 4.83 19.23 19.83
C GLN A 5 5.09 17.90 20.54
N GLU A 6 4.04 17.13 20.81
CA GLU A 6 4.20 15.78 21.36
C GLU A 6 5.07 14.94 20.41
N PRO A 7 5.99 14.13 20.95
CA PRO A 7 6.84 13.28 20.12
C PRO A 7 5.95 12.33 19.31
N LEU A 8 6.18 12.30 17.99
CA LEU A 8 5.46 11.41 17.10
C LEU A 8 5.68 9.95 17.51
N GLY A 9 4.59 9.19 17.59
CA GLY A 9 4.63 7.75 17.84
C GLY A 9 5.36 6.96 16.75
N PRO A 10 5.62 5.65 16.97
CA PRO A 10 6.21 4.79 15.96
C PRO A 10 5.33 4.74 14.70
N ILE A 11 5.97 4.61 13.54
CA ILE A 11 5.27 4.44 12.26
C ILE A 11 4.77 3.00 12.19
N PRO A 12 3.46 2.75 12.04
CA PRO A 12 2.91 1.39 12.06
C PRO A 12 3.31 0.61 10.81
N VAL A 13 3.67 -0.66 11.02
CA VAL A 13 4.01 -1.61 9.95
C VAL A 13 2.98 -2.74 9.91
N ALA A 14 2.18 -2.77 8.84
CA ALA A 14 1.17 -3.77 8.59
C ALA A 14 1.66 -4.87 7.63
N LEU A 15 0.99 -6.03 7.64
CA LEU A 15 1.17 -7.07 6.63
C LEU A 15 0.05 -6.95 5.59
N SER A 16 0.38 -6.83 4.30
CA SER A 16 -0.63 -6.93 3.25
C SER A 16 -1.04 -8.37 3.02
N THR A 17 -2.35 -8.63 2.93
CA THR A 17 -2.90 -9.96 2.60
C THR A 17 -2.40 -10.50 1.26
N SER A 18 -1.96 -9.64 0.34
CA SER A 18 -1.36 -10.07 -0.94
C SER A 18 -0.05 -10.85 -0.74
N SER A 19 0.70 -10.54 0.32
CA SER A 19 1.94 -11.22 0.69
C SER A 19 1.76 -12.70 1.05
N VAL A 20 0.53 -13.15 1.34
CA VAL A 20 0.24 -14.58 1.61
C VAL A 20 -0.61 -15.25 0.53
N TYR A 21 -1.01 -14.53 -0.53
CA TYR A 21 -1.83 -15.06 -1.63
C TYR A 21 -1.27 -16.37 -2.20
N PRO A 22 -2.02 -17.47 -2.42
CA PRO A 22 -3.47 -17.50 -2.53
C PRO A 22 -4.19 -17.77 -1.20
N LEU A 23 -3.48 -17.78 -0.08
CA LEU A 23 -4.11 -17.91 1.24
C LEU A 23 -4.95 -16.65 1.53
N GLY A 24 -6.00 -16.83 2.33
CA GLY A 24 -6.96 -15.78 2.63
C GLY A 24 -6.53 -14.85 3.76
N PRO A 25 -7.35 -13.85 4.09
CA PRO A 25 -7.06 -12.93 5.19
C PRO A 25 -6.93 -13.65 6.54
N ASP A 26 -7.63 -14.75 6.77
CA ASP A 26 -7.48 -15.56 7.99
C ASP A 26 -6.03 -16.01 8.25
N HIS A 27 -5.31 -16.41 7.19
CA HIS A 27 -3.90 -16.76 7.29
C HIS A 27 -3.01 -15.52 7.45
N ALA A 28 -3.31 -14.43 6.74
CA ALA A 28 -2.57 -13.18 6.89
C ALA A 28 -2.63 -12.65 8.33
N PHE A 29 -3.80 -12.69 8.96
CA PHE A 29 -3.96 -12.26 10.36
C PHE A 29 -3.19 -13.15 11.33
N ALA A 30 -3.17 -14.47 11.11
CA ALA A 30 -2.38 -15.40 11.92
C ALA A 30 -0.87 -15.09 11.81
N VAL A 31 -0.36 -14.98 10.59
CA VAL A 31 1.06 -14.65 10.34
C VAL A 31 1.42 -13.27 10.90
N ALA A 32 0.56 -12.27 10.68
CA ALA A 32 0.76 -10.93 11.22
C ALA A 32 0.85 -10.94 12.74
N LYS A 33 -0.05 -11.67 13.42
CA LYS A 33 -0.03 -11.83 14.88
C LYS A 33 1.24 -12.52 15.38
N ASP A 34 1.61 -13.63 14.75
CA ASP A 34 2.73 -14.47 15.18
C ASP A 34 4.08 -13.77 15.00
N LEU A 35 4.25 -13.01 13.92
CA LEU A 35 5.46 -12.22 13.64
C LEU A 35 5.45 -10.86 14.36
N GLY A 36 4.28 -10.42 14.83
CA GLY A 36 4.10 -9.19 15.58
C GLY A 36 4.02 -7.94 14.71
N TYR A 37 3.39 -8.01 13.53
CA TYR A 37 3.00 -6.82 12.76
C TYR A 37 1.95 -5.99 13.53
N ASP A 38 1.90 -4.69 13.25
CA ASP A 38 1.02 -3.75 13.96
C ASP A 38 -0.42 -3.78 13.44
N GLY A 39 -0.65 -4.41 12.28
CA GLY A 39 -1.97 -4.58 11.69
C GLY A 39 -1.91 -5.31 10.33
N VAL A 40 -3.04 -5.29 9.64
CA VAL A 40 -3.20 -5.93 8.33
C VAL A 40 -3.77 -4.94 7.32
N GLU A 41 -3.17 -4.89 6.13
CA GLU A 41 -3.82 -4.32 4.96
C GLU A 41 -4.61 -5.42 4.22
N VAL A 42 -5.89 -5.15 3.96
CA VAL A 42 -6.77 -6.09 3.26
C VAL A 42 -6.86 -5.73 1.79
N MET A 43 -6.26 -6.57 0.93
CA MET A 43 -6.45 -6.54 -0.50
C MET A 43 -7.76 -7.25 -0.84
N VAL A 44 -8.67 -6.49 -1.42
CA VAL A 44 -9.97 -7.01 -1.84
C VAL A 44 -9.79 -7.84 -3.11
N THR A 45 -10.14 -9.12 -3.05
CA THR A 45 -10.02 -10.05 -4.18
C THR A 45 -11.32 -10.81 -4.46
N GLY A 46 -11.24 -11.86 -5.29
CA GLY A 46 -12.34 -12.81 -5.48
C GLY A 46 -12.67 -13.64 -4.24
N ASN A 47 -11.76 -13.71 -3.25
CA ASN A 47 -12.06 -14.33 -1.96
C ASN A 47 -13.23 -13.60 -1.29
N SER A 48 -14.25 -14.32 -0.81
CA SER A 48 -15.40 -13.71 -0.13
C SER A 48 -15.04 -13.08 1.20
N LEU A 49 -14.08 -13.66 1.92
CA LEU A 49 -13.67 -13.17 3.24
C LEU A 49 -13.07 -11.77 3.15
N SER A 50 -12.28 -11.45 2.10
CA SER A 50 -11.72 -10.10 1.90
C SER A 50 -12.77 -9.03 1.55
N ARG A 51 -14.06 -9.39 1.47
CA ARG A 51 -15.17 -8.50 1.06
C ARG A 51 -16.24 -8.37 2.14
N ASP A 52 -16.10 -9.11 3.24
CA ASP A 52 -17.11 -9.31 4.26
C ASP A 52 -16.61 -8.66 5.56
N GLY A 53 -17.18 -7.51 5.89
CA GLY A 53 -16.76 -6.70 7.03
C GLY A 53 -17.00 -7.39 8.37
N ASP A 54 -18.12 -8.11 8.53
CA ASP A 54 -18.39 -8.91 9.73
C ASP A 54 -17.32 -9.99 9.94
N GLN A 55 -16.95 -10.72 8.87
CA GLN A 55 -15.91 -11.74 8.96
C GLN A 55 -14.52 -11.14 9.24
N LEU A 56 -14.18 -10.01 8.62
CA LEU A 56 -12.93 -9.31 8.89
C LEU A 56 -12.89 -8.75 10.32
N HIS A 57 -14.00 -8.22 10.83
CA HIS A 57 -14.12 -7.78 12.21
C HIS A 57 -13.94 -8.97 13.18
N ALA A 58 -14.49 -10.14 12.85
CA ALA A 58 -14.26 -11.35 13.64
C ALA A 58 -12.78 -11.78 13.65
N LEU A 59 -12.03 -11.58 12.57
CA LEU A 59 -10.57 -11.78 12.56
C LEU A 59 -9.85 -10.76 13.44
N VAL A 60 -10.22 -9.48 13.36
CA VAL A 60 -9.67 -8.43 14.25
C VAL A 60 -9.86 -8.81 15.72
N GLN A 61 -11.07 -9.21 16.11
CA GLN A 61 -11.37 -9.64 17.49
C GLN A 61 -10.59 -10.90 17.89
N ARG A 62 -10.47 -11.87 16.98
CA ARG A 62 -9.79 -13.14 17.25
C ARG A 62 -8.29 -12.99 17.45
N PHE A 63 -7.62 -12.20 16.61
CA PHE A 63 -6.16 -12.05 16.62
C PHE A 63 -5.68 -10.83 17.42
N GLY A 64 -6.58 -9.87 17.70
CA GLY A 64 -6.28 -8.65 18.43
C GLY A 64 -5.33 -7.72 17.66
N ILE A 65 -5.40 -7.72 16.33
CA ILE A 65 -4.66 -6.82 15.44
C ILE A 65 -5.65 -6.10 14.51
N PRO A 66 -5.50 -4.79 14.29
CA PRO A 66 -6.43 -4.00 13.49
C PRO A 66 -6.22 -4.20 11.99
N VAL A 67 -7.24 -3.84 11.21
CA VAL A 67 -7.07 -3.51 9.79
C VAL A 67 -6.59 -2.08 9.67
N THR A 68 -5.56 -1.82 8.86
CA THR A 68 -4.95 -0.48 8.73
C THR A 68 -5.28 0.21 7.42
N ALA A 69 -5.58 -0.56 6.37
CA ALA A 69 -5.93 -0.05 5.05
C ALA A 69 -6.72 -1.09 4.25
N ILE A 70 -7.51 -0.60 3.29
CA ILE A 70 -8.21 -1.43 2.30
C ILE A 70 -7.61 -1.16 0.92
N HIS A 71 -7.07 -2.19 0.27
CA HIS A 71 -6.60 -2.08 -1.11
C HIS A 71 -7.72 -2.48 -2.07
N ALA A 72 -8.22 -1.49 -2.82
CA ALA A 72 -9.41 -1.62 -3.63
C ALA A 72 -9.19 -2.54 -4.84
N PRO A 73 -10.22 -3.26 -5.31
CA PRO A 73 -10.10 -4.26 -6.38
C PRO A 73 -10.04 -3.64 -7.80
N THR A 74 -9.16 -2.66 -8.04
CA THR A 74 -9.08 -1.90 -9.30
C THR A 74 -8.17 -2.50 -10.37
N LEU A 75 -7.44 -3.59 -10.07
CA LEU A 75 -6.56 -4.29 -11.01
C LEU A 75 -7.30 -5.19 -12.01
N LEU A 76 -6.59 -5.68 -13.04
CA LEU A 76 -7.13 -6.57 -14.08
C LEU A 76 -7.65 -7.91 -13.53
N LEU A 77 -6.99 -8.45 -12.51
CA LEU A 77 -7.35 -9.74 -11.92
C LEU A 77 -8.64 -9.68 -11.09
N THR A 78 -9.03 -8.48 -10.64
CA THR A 78 -10.17 -8.25 -9.74
C THR A 78 -11.33 -7.53 -10.44
N GLN A 79 -11.35 -7.49 -11.78
CA GLN A 79 -12.37 -6.80 -12.56
C GLN A 79 -13.80 -7.26 -12.22
N GLN A 80 -13.99 -8.55 -11.93
CA GLN A 80 -15.28 -9.16 -11.60
C GLN A 80 -15.81 -8.76 -10.20
N VAL A 81 -14.94 -8.27 -9.33
CA VAL A 81 -15.30 -7.95 -7.94
C VAL A 81 -16.08 -6.64 -7.90
N TRP A 82 -17.27 -6.67 -7.27
CA TRP A 82 -18.10 -5.49 -6.98
C TRP A 82 -18.56 -4.64 -8.18
N GLY A 83 -18.37 -5.11 -9.41
CA GLY A 83 -18.90 -4.45 -10.61
C GLY A 83 -18.12 -3.20 -11.02
N GLY A 84 -18.81 -2.06 -11.21
CA GLY A 84 -18.24 -0.84 -11.78
C GLY A 84 -17.17 -0.18 -10.90
N ALA A 85 -16.20 0.51 -11.51
CA ALA A 85 -15.02 1.04 -10.82
C ALA A 85 -15.35 1.98 -9.63
N TRP A 86 -16.28 2.93 -9.80
CA TRP A 86 -16.71 3.80 -8.70
C TRP A 86 -17.45 3.04 -7.59
N THR A 87 -18.19 1.98 -7.93
CA THR A 87 -18.80 1.09 -6.94
C THR A 87 -17.75 0.36 -6.12
N LYS A 88 -16.62 -0.03 -6.72
CA LYS A 88 -15.50 -0.64 -6.00
C LYS A 88 -14.90 0.34 -4.98
N ILE A 89 -14.68 1.59 -5.39
CA ILE A 89 -14.15 2.63 -4.50
C ILE A 89 -15.13 2.90 -3.35
N GLN A 90 -16.42 3.09 -3.66
CA GLN A 90 -17.46 3.25 -2.65
C GLN A 90 -17.48 2.10 -1.64
N ARG A 91 -17.50 0.84 -2.11
CA ARG A 91 -17.54 -0.32 -1.23
C ARG A 91 -16.27 -0.48 -0.40
N SER A 92 -15.11 -0.15 -0.97
CA SER A 92 -13.83 -0.16 -0.23
C SER A 92 -13.84 0.89 0.88
N ALA A 93 -14.37 2.09 0.61
CA ALA A 93 -14.51 3.15 1.61
C ALA A 93 -15.49 2.78 2.74
N LEU A 94 -16.64 2.18 2.40
CA LEU A 94 -17.59 1.68 3.41
C LEU A 94 -16.97 0.57 4.26
N LEU A 95 -16.23 -0.35 3.64
CA LEU A 95 -15.52 -1.42 4.36
C LEU A 95 -14.42 -0.87 5.28
N ALA A 96 -13.71 0.18 4.84
CA ALA A 96 -12.71 0.85 5.67
C ALA A 96 -13.34 1.43 6.95
N HIS A 97 -14.46 2.15 6.82
CA HIS A 97 -15.21 2.67 7.96
C HIS A 97 -15.69 1.59 8.92
N GLU A 98 -16.26 0.52 8.38
CA GLU A 98 -16.76 -0.61 9.18
C GLU A 98 -15.64 -1.25 10.02
N LEU A 99 -14.41 -1.27 9.49
CA LEU A 99 -13.24 -1.85 10.15
C LEU A 99 -12.44 -0.84 10.97
N GLY A 100 -12.83 0.43 10.97
CA GLY A 100 -12.19 1.49 11.75
C GLY A 100 -10.87 2.00 11.18
N CYS A 101 -10.59 1.79 9.89
CA CYS A 101 -9.46 2.41 9.19
C CYS A 101 -9.94 3.48 8.20
N ASP A 102 -9.06 4.40 7.82
CA ASP A 102 -9.41 5.52 6.95
C ASP A 102 -8.61 5.55 5.64
N VAL A 103 -7.71 4.60 5.38
CA VAL A 103 -6.92 4.54 4.13
C VAL A 103 -7.53 3.53 3.17
N VAL A 104 -7.78 3.98 1.93
CA VAL A 104 -8.17 3.11 0.81
C VAL A 104 -7.18 3.30 -0.33
N VAL A 105 -6.38 2.26 -0.60
CA VAL A 105 -5.41 2.29 -1.71
C VAL A 105 -6.12 2.00 -3.03
N VAL A 106 -5.85 2.81 -4.05
CA VAL A 106 -6.41 2.65 -5.39
C VAL A 106 -5.34 2.81 -6.46
N HIS A 107 -5.38 1.94 -7.48
CA HIS A 107 -4.60 2.16 -8.69
C HIS A 107 -5.29 3.15 -9.63
N PRO A 108 -4.52 3.95 -10.40
CA PRO A 108 -5.07 4.78 -11.46
C PRO A 108 -5.77 3.92 -12.54
N PRO A 109 -6.82 4.45 -13.18
CA PRO A 109 -7.55 3.77 -14.23
C PRO A 109 -6.65 3.37 -15.40
N PHE A 110 -7.00 2.27 -16.05
CA PHE A 110 -6.57 2.05 -17.43
C PHE A 110 -7.26 3.05 -18.36
N ARG A 111 -6.52 3.53 -19.37
CA ARG A 111 -7.01 4.53 -20.35
C ARG A 111 -8.29 4.14 -21.06
N TRP A 112 -8.54 2.84 -21.26
CA TRP A 112 -9.74 2.34 -21.93
C TRP A 112 -10.98 2.29 -21.01
N GLN A 113 -10.87 2.67 -19.73
CA GLN A 113 -12.01 2.71 -18.80
C GLN A 113 -12.87 3.98 -18.95
N GLY A 114 -12.80 4.66 -20.11
CA GLY A 114 -13.75 5.70 -20.53
C GLY A 114 -13.95 6.81 -19.50
N LYS A 115 -15.21 7.00 -19.07
CA LYS A 115 -15.59 8.06 -18.12
C LYS A 115 -14.93 7.93 -16.75
N TYR A 116 -14.63 6.70 -16.30
CA TYR A 116 -13.88 6.49 -15.06
C TYR A 116 -12.48 7.08 -15.18
N ALA A 117 -11.83 6.83 -16.32
CA ALA A 117 -10.49 7.28 -16.62
C ALA A 117 -10.40 8.81 -16.75
N SER A 118 -11.33 9.44 -17.47
CA SER A 118 -11.30 10.89 -17.70
C SER A 118 -11.74 11.73 -16.50
N GLY A 119 -12.50 11.16 -15.57
CA GLY A 119 -13.00 11.85 -14.37
C GLY A 119 -12.35 11.38 -13.07
N PHE A 120 -11.19 10.72 -13.15
CA PHE A 120 -10.60 10.03 -12.00
C PHE A 120 -10.16 10.99 -10.89
N GLU A 121 -9.43 12.06 -11.20
CA GLU A 121 -8.97 13.05 -10.21
C GLU A 121 -10.14 13.68 -9.43
N GLU A 122 -11.12 14.22 -10.16
CA GLU A 122 -12.32 14.80 -9.55
C GLU A 122 -13.10 13.76 -8.73
N GLY A 123 -13.19 12.53 -9.24
CA GLY A 123 -13.89 11.45 -8.54
C GLY A 123 -13.17 10.96 -7.29
N VAL A 124 -11.83 10.98 -7.26
CA VAL A 124 -11.01 10.72 -6.06
C VAL A 124 -11.27 11.81 -5.02
N ARG A 125 -11.19 13.10 -5.41
CA ARG A 125 -11.50 14.22 -4.51
C ARG A 125 -12.90 14.10 -3.91
N ARG A 126 -13.91 13.85 -4.75
CA ARG A 126 -15.28 13.64 -4.30
C ARG A 126 -15.40 12.44 -3.37
N ALA A 127 -14.69 11.35 -3.62
CA ALA A 127 -14.71 10.17 -2.75
C ALA A 127 -14.09 10.45 -1.37
N ASN A 128 -12.99 11.21 -1.31
CA ASN A 128 -12.41 11.68 -0.05
C ASN A 128 -13.45 12.44 0.78
N GLU A 129 -14.09 13.45 0.16
CA GLU A 129 -15.09 14.30 0.83
C GLU A 129 -16.36 13.54 1.23
N THR A 130 -16.89 12.71 0.33
CA THR A 130 -18.18 12.04 0.53
C THR A 130 -18.11 10.98 1.60
N TYR A 131 -17.01 10.21 1.61
CA TYR A 131 -16.87 9.10 2.53
C TYR A 131 -16.04 9.49 3.76
N GLY A 132 -15.20 10.52 3.74
CA GLY A 132 -14.32 10.81 4.88
C GLY A 132 -13.22 9.77 5.05
N VAL A 133 -12.67 9.29 3.93
CA VAL A 133 -11.51 8.39 3.87
C VAL A 133 -10.41 9.05 3.03
N LYS A 134 -9.19 8.58 3.21
CA LYS A 134 -8.02 8.93 2.40
C LYS A 134 -7.92 7.96 1.23
N ILE A 135 -8.46 8.34 0.06
CA ILE A 135 -8.26 7.60 -1.18
C ILE A 135 -6.82 7.85 -1.65
N ALA A 136 -5.93 6.92 -1.30
CA ALA A 136 -4.51 7.01 -1.59
C ALA A 136 -4.22 6.42 -2.98
N VAL A 137 -3.89 7.28 -3.95
CA VAL A 137 -3.60 6.84 -5.32
C VAL A 137 -2.19 6.29 -5.39
N GLU A 138 -2.06 5.03 -5.82
CA GLU A 138 -0.80 4.31 -5.90
C GLU A 138 -0.05 4.62 -7.20
N ASN A 139 1.28 4.78 -7.14
CA ASN A 139 2.09 4.86 -8.34
C ASN A 139 2.08 3.52 -9.09
N MET A 140 2.00 3.59 -10.42
CA MET A 140 2.16 2.45 -11.31
C MET A 140 3.45 2.60 -12.11
N TYR A 141 3.52 1.99 -13.29
CA TYR A 141 4.66 2.06 -14.19
C TYR A 141 4.22 2.06 -15.65
N ARG A 142 5.03 2.64 -16.53
CA ARG A 142 4.79 2.58 -17.98
C ARG A 142 5.01 1.16 -18.49
N TRP A 143 4.04 0.63 -19.24
CA TRP A 143 4.19 -0.70 -19.84
C TRP A 143 5.13 -0.62 -21.04
N ARG A 144 6.21 -1.40 -21.01
CA ARG A 144 7.21 -1.44 -22.08
C ARG A 144 6.95 -2.64 -22.98
N THR A 145 6.41 -2.39 -24.16
CA THR A 145 6.53 -3.29 -25.32
C THR A 145 7.74 -2.88 -26.15
N SER A 146 8.33 -3.77 -26.96
CA SER A 146 9.42 -3.44 -27.89
C SER A 146 9.03 -2.24 -28.78
N GLY A 147 9.48 -1.02 -28.43
CA GLY A 147 9.05 0.26 -29.02
C GLY A 147 8.87 1.37 -27.97
N ASN A 148 8.29 2.52 -28.36
CA ASN A 148 7.89 3.58 -27.44
C ASN A 148 6.87 3.00 -26.44
N GLY A 149 7.20 2.99 -25.14
CA GLY A 149 6.33 2.46 -24.09
C GLY A 149 4.90 3.01 -24.20
N ARG A 150 3.89 2.17 -23.97
CA ARG A 150 2.49 2.60 -24.05
C ARG A 150 2.09 3.18 -22.70
N GLU A 151 1.56 4.40 -22.71
CA GLU A 151 0.82 4.91 -21.57
C GLU A 151 -0.46 4.09 -21.45
N MET A 152 -0.56 3.29 -20.40
CA MET A 152 -1.72 2.41 -20.16
C MET A 152 -2.68 2.99 -19.13
N TYR A 153 -2.22 3.96 -18.34
CA TYR A 153 -2.98 4.60 -17.27
C TYR A 153 -3.45 6.01 -17.66
N LEU A 154 -4.60 6.43 -17.14
CA LEU A 154 -5.12 7.79 -17.21
C LEU A 154 -5.59 8.18 -15.81
N PRO A 155 -5.34 9.41 -15.33
CA PRO A 155 -4.67 10.52 -16.01
C PRO A 155 -3.17 10.27 -16.22
N HIS A 156 -2.51 9.60 -15.27
CA HIS A 156 -1.09 9.27 -15.34
C HIS A 156 -0.77 8.09 -14.42
N TRP A 157 0.38 7.45 -14.63
CA TRP A 157 0.89 6.35 -13.80
C TRP A 157 1.71 6.84 -12.60
N ASP A 158 2.36 8.00 -12.74
CA ASP A 158 3.12 8.68 -11.69
C ASP A 158 2.20 9.71 -11.02
N PRO A 159 1.91 9.58 -9.71
CA PRO A 159 1.09 10.50 -8.95
C PRO A 159 1.83 11.77 -8.50
N VAL A 160 3.18 11.81 -8.56
CA VAL A 160 3.98 12.95 -8.10
C VAL A 160 3.54 14.29 -8.74
N PRO A 161 3.37 14.40 -10.07
CA PRO A 161 2.92 15.64 -10.70
C PRO A 161 1.40 15.89 -10.62
N MET A 162 0.63 14.97 -10.02
CA MET A 162 -0.83 15.01 -10.00
C MET A 162 -1.36 15.67 -8.72
N ASP A 163 -2.54 16.27 -8.79
CA ASP A 163 -3.19 16.95 -7.67
C ASP A 163 -4.03 16.00 -6.80
N TYR A 164 -3.44 14.87 -6.39
CA TYR A 164 -4.05 13.98 -5.40
C TYR A 164 -3.66 14.40 -3.99
N GLU A 165 -4.64 14.48 -3.09
CA GLU A 165 -4.41 14.82 -1.69
C GLU A 165 -3.67 13.71 -0.93
N TYR A 166 -3.94 12.44 -1.27
CA TYR A 166 -3.37 11.27 -0.64
C TYR A 166 -2.75 10.34 -1.68
N VAL A 167 -1.54 9.85 -1.41
CA VAL A 167 -0.77 9.00 -2.32
C VAL A 167 -0.22 7.78 -1.56
N THR A 168 -0.26 6.62 -2.22
CA THR A 168 0.47 5.42 -1.83
C THR A 168 1.73 5.30 -2.69
N TRP A 169 2.87 5.02 -2.07
CA TRP A 169 4.10 4.74 -2.80
C TRP A 169 4.50 3.27 -2.71
N ASP A 170 4.62 2.61 -3.87
CA ASP A 170 5.10 1.24 -4.05
C ASP A 170 6.49 1.23 -4.71
N PHE A 171 7.44 0.57 -4.04
CA PHE A 171 8.83 0.48 -4.47
C PHE A 171 9.04 -0.46 -5.68
N SER A 172 8.26 -1.54 -5.81
CA SER A 172 8.36 -2.47 -6.94
C SER A 172 7.93 -1.76 -8.23
N HIS A 173 6.83 -1.02 -8.17
CA HIS A 173 6.36 -0.17 -9.25
C HIS A 173 7.38 0.92 -9.61
N ALA A 174 8.01 1.56 -8.61
CA ALA A 174 9.05 2.57 -8.83
C ALA A 174 10.28 1.99 -9.55
N ALA A 175 10.70 0.76 -9.20
CA ALA A 175 11.82 0.07 -9.85
C ALA A 175 11.58 -0.13 -11.34
N ILE A 176 10.41 -0.66 -11.72
CA ILE A 176 10.02 -0.84 -13.12
C ILE A 176 9.86 0.52 -13.81
N GLY A 177 9.32 1.51 -13.08
CA GLY A 177 9.16 2.88 -13.54
C GLY A 177 10.48 3.62 -13.79
N ARG A 178 11.62 3.10 -13.30
CA ARG A 178 12.91 3.80 -13.21
C ARG A 178 12.78 5.14 -12.49
N VAL A 179 11.95 5.17 -11.45
CA VAL A 179 11.79 6.33 -10.58
C VAL A 179 12.59 6.08 -9.32
N ASN A 180 13.31 7.09 -8.85
CA ASN A 180 13.98 7.04 -7.56
C ASN A 180 12.95 7.25 -6.45
N SER A 181 12.72 6.24 -5.62
CA SER A 181 11.72 6.31 -4.54
C SER A 181 11.99 7.40 -3.52
N LEU A 182 13.25 7.65 -3.15
CA LEU A 182 13.60 8.70 -2.18
C LEU A 182 13.23 10.08 -2.72
N GLU A 183 13.60 10.37 -3.97
CA GLU A 183 13.29 11.65 -4.62
C GLU A 183 11.77 11.85 -4.77
N ALA A 184 11.05 10.81 -5.19
CA ALA A 184 9.60 10.87 -5.36
C ALA A 184 8.88 11.08 -4.02
N VAL A 185 9.25 10.35 -2.97
CA VAL A 185 8.70 10.49 -1.63
C VAL A 185 8.97 11.88 -1.05
N GLN A 186 10.17 12.43 -1.25
CA GLN A 186 10.49 13.81 -0.89
C GLN A 186 9.60 14.83 -1.61
N ALA A 187 9.34 14.62 -2.91
CA ALA A 187 8.49 15.50 -3.70
C ALA A 187 6.99 15.39 -3.36
N LEU A 188 6.53 14.24 -2.88
CA LEU A 188 5.15 14.05 -2.42
C LEU A 188 4.87 14.82 -1.12
N GLY A 189 5.84 14.84 -0.19
CA GLY A 189 5.70 15.53 1.09
C GLY A 189 4.51 15.00 1.89
N GLU A 190 3.69 15.91 2.40
CA GLU A 190 2.51 15.60 3.23
C GLU A 190 1.44 14.76 2.51
N ARG A 191 1.47 14.71 1.17
CA ARG A 191 0.53 13.88 0.38
C ARG A 191 0.82 12.39 0.51
N LEU A 192 2.05 12.01 0.88
CA LEU A 192 2.38 10.61 1.10
C LEU A 192 1.65 10.11 2.35
N THR A 193 0.73 9.17 2.16
CA THR A 193 -0.18 8.66 3.20
C THR A 193 0.08 7.19 3.51
N HIS A 194 0.51 6.43 2.51
CA HIS A 194 0.74 5.00 2.65
C HIS A 194 1.96 4.57 1.84
N VAL A 195 2.61 3.50 2.25
CA VAL A 195 3.78 2.93 1.57
C VAL A 195 3.62 1.42 1.47
N HIS A 196 3.69 0.88 0.27
CA HIS A 196 3.85 -0.55 0.06
C HIS A 196 5.34 -0.88 0.13
N LEU A 197 5.75 -1.45 1.27
CA LEU A 197 7.11 -1.87 1.54
C LEU A 197 7.43 -3.15 0.77
N THR A 198 8.23 -2.95 -0.26
CA THR A 198 8.71 -3.98 -1.16
C THR A 198 10.00 -3.47 -1.81
N ASP A 199 10.51 -4.18 -2.80
CA ASP A 199 11.62 -3.76 -3.65
C ASP A 199 11.44 -4.36 -5.04
N GLY A 200 12.24 -3.93 -6.00
CA GLY A 200 12.15 -4.44 -7.35
C GLY A 200 13.40 -4.12 -8.16
N ASN A 201 13.49 -4.75 -9.33
CA ASN A 201 14.47 -4.41 -10.34
C ASN A 201 13.77 -3.82 -11.56
N ASP A 202 14.57 -3.21 -12.44
CA ASP A 202 14.14 -2.88 -13.80
C ASP A 202 14.07 -4.14 -14.70
N SER A 203 13.35 -5.16 -14.26
CA SER A 203 13.23 -6.48 -14.92
C SER A 203 12.06 -6.55 -15.90
N GLY A 204 11.27 -5.48 -16.03
CA GLY A 204 10.05 -5.43 -16.84
C GLY A 204 8.87 -6.23 -16.24
N THR A 205 9.07 -6.85 -15.07
CA THR A 205 8.05 -7.55 -14.30
C THR A 205 7.92 -6.96 -12.92
N ASP A 206 6.71 -7.03 -12.40
CA ASP A 206 6.40 -6.59 -11.05
C ASP A 206 6.72 -7.70 -10.05
N GLU A 207 7.89 -7.58 -9.43
CA GLU A 207 8.52 -8.67 -8.69
C GLU A 207 8.12 -8.69 -7.22
N HIS A 208 7.84 -7.53 -6.64
CA HIS A 208 7.59 -7.33 -5.20
C HIS A 208 8.60 -8.10 -4.33
N LEU A 209 9.89 -7.81 -4.50
CA LEU A 209 10.95 -8.44 -3.74
C LEU A 209 10.90 -7.99 -2.27
N PRO A 210 11.42 -8.80 -1.33
CA PRO A 210 11.68 -8.30 0.02
C PRO A 210 12.57 -7.06 -0.02
N PRO A 211 12.39 -6.09 0.89
CA PRO A 211 13.17 -4.85 0.92
C PRO A 211 14.67 -5.12 1.00
N GLY A 212 15.47 -4.37 0.23
CA GLY A 212 16.92 -4.53 0.16
C GLY A 212 17.39 -5.65 -0.79
N ARG A 213 16.49 -6.24 -1.57
CA ARG A 213 16.81 -7.27 -2.57
C ARG A 213 16.65 -6.80 -4.02
N GLY A 214 16.29 -5.55 -4.24
CA GLY A 214 16.20 -4.91 -5.55
C GLY A 214 17.14 -3.72 -5.67
N THR A 215 16.73 -2.72 -6.45
CA THR A 215 17.56 -1.57 -6.80
C THR A 215 17.05 -0.24 -6.22
N GLN A 216 15.93 -0.25 -5.49
CA GLN A 216 15.39 0.98 -4.92
C GLN A 216 16.11 1.36 -3.62
N PRO A 217 16.22 2.66 -3.30
CA PRO A 217 16.82 3.14 -2.06
C PRO A 217 15.87 2.97 -0.87
N VAL A 218 15.39 1.73 -0.61
CA VAL A 218 14.31 1.47 0.36
C VAL A 218 14.72 1.88 1.77
N ALA A 219 15.93 1.52 2.20
CA ALA A 219 16.45 1.85 3.53
C ALA A 219 16.51 3.37 3.74
N GLU A 220 17.07 4.08 2.77
CA GLU A 220 17.24 5.53 2.80
C GLU A 220 15.88 6.25 2.77
N THR A 221 14.91 5.75 2.00
CA THR A 221 13.54 6.27 1.99
C THR A 221 12.85 6.08 3.34
N LEU A 222 12.94 4.90 3.95
CA LEU A 222 12.34 4.66 5.28
C LEU A 222 13.00 5.53 6.37
N GLN A 223 14.32 5.70 6.32
CA GLN A 223 15.05 6.59 7.24
C GLN A 223 14.64 8.05 7.07
N PHE A 224 14.47 8.50 5.82
CA PHE A 224 13.90 9.82 5.55
C PHE A 224 12.50 9.97 6.16
N LEU A 225 11.62 8.97 6.00
CA LEU A 225 10.29 9.00 6.60
C LEU A 225 10.34 9.07 8.13
N ALA A 226 11.22 8.30 8.76
CA ALA A 226 11.42 8.30 10.22
C ALA A 226 11.88 9.67 10.76
N ALA A 227 12.76 10.35 10.03
CA ALA A 227 13.25 11.69 10.35
C ALA A 227 12.28 12.81 9.96
N SER A 228 11.19 12.49 9.26
CA SER A 228 10.18 13.45 8.80
C SER A 228 8.93 13.47 9.69
N GLY A 229 8.02 14.38 9.38
CA GLY A 229 6.67 14.44 9.97
C GLY A 229 5.69 13.38 9.43
N PHE A 230 6.15 12.35 8.71
CA PHE A 230 5.28 11.31 8.15
C PHE A 230 4.48 10.61 9.26
N THR A 231 3.16 10.63 9.15
CA THR A 231 2.21 10.00 10.10
C THR A 231 1.38 8.89 9.45
N GLY A 232 1.70 8.54 8.21
CA GLY A 232 1.04 7.47 7.47
C GLY A 232 1.46 6.07 7.91
N GLY A 233 0.99 5.07 7.16
CA GLY A 233 1.27 3.66 7.42
C GLY A 233 2.19 3.02 6.38
N VAL A 234 2.85 1.94 6.77
CA VAL A 234 3.69 1.12 5.87
C VAL A 234 3.12 -0.30 5.85
N ALA A 235 2.82 -0.85 4.68
CA ALA A 235 2.34 -2.23 4.51
C ALA A 235 3.36 -3.09 3.78
N ALA A 236 3.75 -4.22 4.36
CA ALA A 236 4.60 -5.20 3.69
C ALA A 236 3.82 -5.91 2.58
N GLU A 237 4.16 -5.59 1.33
CA GLU A 237 3.57 -6.16 0.11
C GLU A 237 4.66 -6.87 -0.72
N VAL A 238 5.01 -8.07 -0.27
CA VAL A 238 6.13 -8.87 -0.79
C VAL A 238 5.61 -10.14 -1.45
N SER A 239 6.07 -10.43 -2.67
CA SER A 239 5.80 -11.67 -3.36
C SER A 239 6.46 -12.86 -2.65
N THR A 240 5.66 -13.67 -1.99
CA THR A 240 6.14 -14.88 -1.30
C THR A 240 6.10 -16.14 -2.14
N ARG A 241 5.71 -16.04 -3.42
CA ARG A 241 5.44 -17.21 -4.30
C ARG A 241 6.58 -18.22 -4.34
N ARG A 242 7.82 -17.75 -4.33
CA ARG A 242 9.01 -18.62 -4.39
C ARG A 242 9.39 -19.26 -3.05
N TYR A 243 8.95 -18.70 -1.93
CA TYR A 243 9.31 -19.16 -0.59
C TYR A 243 8.37 -20.24 -0.03
N ARG A 244 7.17 -20.39 -0.61
CA ARG A 244 6.18 -21.39 -0.15
C ARG A 244 6.56 -22.86 -0.38
N LYS A 245 7.62 -23.12 -1.15
CA LYS A 245 8.07 -24.49 -1.44
C LYS A 245 8.71 -25.17 -0.23
N VAL A 246 9.20 -24.39 0.72
CA VAL A 246 9.88 -24.87 1.92
C VAL A 246 9.08 -24.37 3.13
N PRO A 247 8.64 -25.25 4.03
CA PRO A 247 7.91 -24.84 5.23
C PRO A 247 8.70 -23.80 6.05
N GLY A 248 8.04 -22.75 6.51
CA GLY A 248 8.63 -21.69 7.35
C GLY A 248 9.37 -20.59 6.58
N GLU A 249 9.71 -20.78 5.30
CA GLU A 249 10.46 -19.77 4.52
C GLU A 249 9.61 -18.53 4.21
N LEU A 250 8.29 -18.69 4.08
CA LEU A 250 7.38 -17.56 3.91
C LEU A 250 7.40 -16.67 5.15
N GLU A 251 7.19 -17.28 6.32
CA GLU A 251 7.16 -16.61 7.61
C GLU A 251 8.52 -15.98 7.93
N ARG A 252 9.62 -16.66 7.60
CA ARG A 252 10.99 -16.11 7.72
C ARG A 252 11.14 -14.84 6.90
N VAL A 253 10.75 -14.85 5.62
CA VAL A 253 10.89 -13.68 4.74
C VAL A 253 10.01 -12.51 5.18
N LEU A 254 8.80 -12.78 5.66
CA LEU A 254 7.93 -11.74 6.21
C LEU A 254 8.49 -11.19 7.53
N GLY A 255 9.03 -12.04 8.40
CA GLY A 255 9.74 -11.62 9.61
C GLY A 255 10.94 -10.71 9.29
N GLU A 256 11.78 -11.09 8.32
CA GLU A 256 12.88 -10.26 7.83
C GLU A 256 12.40 -8.92 7.25
N THR A 257 11.26 -8.92 6.56
CA THR A 257 10.65 -7.70 6.00
C THR A 257 10.21 -6.75 7.13
N LEU A 258 9.59 -7.27 8.19
CA LEU A 258 9.20 -6.49 9.37
C LEU A 258 10.41 -5.95 10.13
N GLU A 259 11.45 -6.76 10.31
CA GLU A 259 12.69 -6.35 10.97
C GLU A 259 13.41 -5.23 10.19
N PHE A 260 13.47 -5.36 8.86
CA PHE A 260 13.99 -4.31 7.98
C PHE A 260 13.20 -3.00 8.18
N ALA A 261 11.86 -3.08 8.14
CA ALA A 261 10.99 -1.92 8.34
C ALA A 261 11.29 -1.23 9.68
N ARG A 262 11.28 -1.99 10.78
CA ARG A 262 11.51 -1.46 12.13
C ARG A 262 12.88 -0.83 12.32
N THR A 263 13.91 -1.44 11.72
CA THR A 263 15.28 -0.93 11.78
C THR A 263 15.39 0.43 11.10
N HIS A 264 14.78 0.59 9.92
CA HIS A 264 14.91 1.81 9.13
C HIS A 264 13.84 2.87 9.42
N LEU A 265 12.71 2.51 10.06
CA LEU A 265 11.66 3.44 10.49
C LEU A 265 11.85 3.96 11.93
N GLN A 266 12.95 3.62 12.60
CA GLN A 266 13.24 4.09 13.95
C GLN A 266 13.40 5.61 13.94
N ARG A 267 12.46 6.31 14.60
CA ARG A 267 12.52 7.77 14.73
C ARG A 267 13.74 8.18 15.57
N PRO A 268 14.39 9.32 15.24
CA PRO A 268 15.39 9.90 16.12
C PRO A 268 14.79 10.17 17.50
N ALA A 269 15.60 10.05 18.56
CA ALA A 269 15.17 10.52 19.88
C ALA A 269 14.84 12.02 19.78
N ALA A 270 13.75 12.46 20.42
CA ALA A 270 13.49 13.89 20.52
C ALA A 270 14.67 14.53 21.28
N ASP A 271 15.37 15.46 20.62
CA ASP A 271 16.42 16.24 21.27
C ASP A 271 15.77 16.99 22.46
N GLN A 272 16.26 16.69 23.66
CA GLN A 272 15.88 17.39 24.88
C GLN A 272 16.72 18.67 24.97
N ASP A 273 16.36 19.69 24.20
CA ASP A 273 16.89 21.05 24.36
C ASP A 273 15.93 21.94 25.18
#